data_AF-A0A7J6WVM5-F1
#
_entry.id   AF-A0A7J6WVM5-F1
#
_cell.length_a   1.000
_cell.length_b   1.000
_cell.length_c   1.000
_cell.angle_alpha   90.00
_cell.angle_beta   90.00
_cell.angle_gamma   90.00
#
_symmetry.space_group_name_H-M   'P 1'
#
loop_
_entity.id
_entity.type
_entity.pdbx_description
1 polymer ?
#
loop_
_entity_poly.entity_id
_entity_poly.type
_entity_poly.pdbx_seq_one_letter_code
_entity_poly.pdbx_strand_id
1 'polypeptide(L)'
;MSVGVRELTVLDEFKPFGLIAEALDGKPDENFVDNFNYFVFDPKITREREDYESPASDSWNGSDHELFIRGNRIIWSSSTRVIKRFTLESPIIMACWSCLGALTEPRLCVLRVDTLTVYSVDGE
;
A
#
# COMPACT_ATOMS: atom_id res chain seq x y z
N MET A 1 -10.49 35.55 -17.55
CA MET A 1 -10.68 34.22 -18.16
C MET A 1 -11.37 33.35 -17.13
N SER A 2 -12.61 32.96 -17.35
CA SER A 2 -13.32 32.00 -16.50
C SER A 2 -12.64 30.64 -16.64
N VAL A 3 -12.27 30.02 -15.53
CA VAL A 3 -11.80 28.63 -15.51
C VAL A 3 -12.96 27.78 -16.03
N GLY A 4 -12.74 27.09 -17.16
CA GLY A 4 -13.77 26.26 -17.78
C GLY A 4 -14.25 25.20 -16.80
N VAL A 5 -15.57 25.12 -16.59
CA VAL A 5 -16.19 24.07 -15.78
C VAL A 5 -15.89 22.73 -16.44
N ARG A 6 -15.22 21.83 -15.72
CA ARG A 6 -14.97 20.45 -16.14
C ARG A 6 -15.96 19.56 -15.41
N GLU A 7 -16.74 18.78 -16.15
CA GLU A 7 -17.60 17.75 -15.58
C GLU A 7 -16.83 16.44 -15.46
N LEU A 8 -16.91 15.81 -14.29
CA LEU A 8 -16.33 14.49 -14.04
C LEU A 8 -17.45 13.46 -14.06
N THR A 9 -17.33 12.45 -14.92
CA THR A 9 -18.24 11.30 -14.95
C THR A 9 -17.59 10.15 -14.20
N VAL A 10 -18.27 9.65 -13.16
CA VAL A 10 -17.84 8.43 -12.47
C VAL A 10 -18.08 7.26 -13.42
N LEU A 11 -17.01 6.54 -13.78
CA LEU A 11 -17.08 5.37 -14.66
C LEU A 11 -17.34 4.09 -13.87
N ASP A 12 -16.68 3.94 -12.72
CA ASP A 12 -16.78 2.77 -11.86
C ASP A 12 -16.28 3.09 -10.45
N GLU A 13 -16.55 2.19 -9.51
CA GLU A 13 -16.02 2.22 -8.15
C GLU A 13 -14.66 1.52 -8.09
N PHE A 14 -13.67 2.17 -7.48
CA PHE A 14 -12.37 1.55 -7.25
C PHE A 14 -12.46 0.54 -6.10
N LYS A 15 -11.99 -0.69 -6.36
CA LYS A 15 -11.82 -1.73 -5.33
C LYS A 15 -10.34 -2.00 -5.13
N PRO A 16 -9.82 -1.89 -3.90
CA PRO A 16 -8.40 -2.15 -3.64
C PRO A 16 -8.06 -3.61 -3.91
N PHE A 17 -6.87 -3.83 -4.48
CA PHE A 17 -6.40 -5.17 -4.84
C PHE A 17 -6.24 -6.06 -3.59
N GLY A 18 -5.95 -5.47 -2.44
CA GLY A 18 -5.83 -6.15 -1.16
C GLY A 18 -7.06 -6.99 -0.77
N LEU A 19 -8.27 -6.64 -1.24
CA LEU A 19 -9.46 -7.48 -1.04
C LEU A 19 -9.35 -8.82 -1.79
N ILE A 20 -8.82 -8.78 -3.01
CA ILE A 20 -8.59 -9.98 -3.82
C ILE A 20 -7.45 -10.80 -3.21
N ALA A 21 -6.34 -10.13 -2.88
CA ALA A 21 -5.18 -10.77 -2.27
C ALA A 21 -5.54 -11.46 -0.94
N GLU A 22 -6.31 -10.79 -0.07
CA GLU A 22 -6.73 -11.39 1.19
C GLU A 22 -7.67 -12.57 0.98
N ALA A 23 -8.63 -12.48 0.05
CA ALA A 23 -9.52 -13.60 -0.26
C ALA A 23 -8.75 -14.85 -0.74
N LEU A 24 -7.64 -14.65 -1.46
CA LEU A 24 -6.73 -15.74 -1.85
C LEU A 24 -5.94 -16.32 -0.67
N ASP A 25 -5.63 -15.51 0.34
CA ASP A 25 -4.93 -15.94 1.56
C ASP A 25 -5.86 -16.70 2.52
N GLY A 26 -7.17 -16.50 2.42
CA GLY A 26 -8.20 -17.15 3.23
C GLY A 26 -9.12 -16.15 3.94
N LYS A 27 -10.17 -16.66 4.60
CA LYS A 27 -11.23 -15.81 5.18
C LYS A 27 -10.63 -14.85 6.25
N PRO A 28 -10.95 -13.55 6.20
CA PRO A 28 -10.59 -12.64 7.28
C PRO A 28 -11.30 -13.03 8.58
N ASP A 29 -10.73 -12.61 9.71
CA ASP A 29 -11.39 -12.73 11.00
C ASP A 29 -12.76 -12.00 10.94
N GLU A 30 -13.81 -12.66 11.42
CA GLU A 30 -15.20 -12.19 11.31
C GLU A 30 -15.40 -10.82 11.99
N ASN A 31 -14.52 -10.46 12.92
CA ASN A 31 -14.54 -9.15 13.59
C ASN A 31 -14.12 -7.97 12.69
N PHE A 32 -13.47 -8.20 11.54
CA PHE A 32 -12.86 -7.15 10.69
C PHE A 32 -13.33 -7.16 9.23
N VAL A 33 -14.35 -7.95 8.88
CA VAL A 33 -14.79 -8.16 7.49
C VAL A 33 -15.05 -6.84 6.76
N ASP A 34 -15.72 -5.89 7.41
CA ASP A 34 -16.18 -4.66 6.76
C ASP A 34 -15.30 -3.43 7.02
N ASN A 35 -14.29 -3.53 7.90
CA ASN A 35 -13.45 -2.40 8.29
C ASN A 35 -12.00 -2.58 7.82
N PHE A 36 -11.66 -1.94 6.70
CA PHE A 36 -10.32 -1.91 6.14
C PHE A 36 -9.95 -0.49 5.70
N ASN A 37 -8.65 -0.22 5.66
CA ASN A 37 -8.09 0.99 5.09
C ASN A 37 -7.17 0.61 3.93
N TYR A 38 -7.05 1.50 2.95
CA TYR A 38 -6.05 1.34 1.90
C TYR A 38 -5.51 2.69 1.47
N PHE A 39 -4.27 2.68 0.99
CA PHE A 39 -3.60 3.87 0.46
C PHE A 39 -2.83 3.50 -0.79
N VAL A 40 -3.00 4.31 -1.83
CA VAL A 40 -2.29 4.17 -3.11
C VAL A 40 -1.17 5.20 -3.16
N PHE A 41 0.02 4.81 -3.61
CA PHE A 41 1.21 5.67 -3.59
C PHE A 41 2.18 5.40 -4.75
N ASP A 42 2.97 6.42 -5.12
CA ASP A 42 3.97 6.31 -6.19
C ASP A 42 5.05 5.28 -5.78
N PRO A 43 5.35 4.27 -6.62
CA PRO A 43 6.40 3.28 -6.37
C PRO A 43 7.78 3.87 -6.03
N LYS A 44 8.05 5.11 -6.46
CA LYS A 44 9.30 5.82 -6.11
C LYS A 44 9.49 5.99 -4.61
N ILE A 45 8.40 6.00 -3.82
CA ILE A 45 8.50 6.14 -2.36
C ILE A 45 9.30 4.98 -1.78
N THR A 46 9.13 3.75 -2.27
CA THR A 46 9.81 2.55 -1.75
C THR A 46 11.09 2.20 -2.50
N ARG A 47 11.50 3.02 -3.48
CA ARG A 47 12.72 2.81 -4.30
C ARG A 47 12.84 1.43 -4.95
N GLU A 48 11.74 0.71 -5.17
CA GLU A 48 11.73 -0.58 -5.88
C GLU A 48 12.12 -0.43 -7.38
N ARG A 49 12.70 0.69 -7.82
CA ARG A 49 13.00 1.03 -9.22
C ARG A 49 14.40 0.65 -9.70
N GLU A 50 15.32 0.28 -8.82
CA GLU A 50 16.74 0.22 -9.21
C GLU A 50 17.23 -1.17 -9.68
N ASP A 51 16.46 -2.25 -9.47
CA ASP A 51 16.92 -3.61 -9.79
C ASP A 51 16.43 -4.19 -11.13
N TYR A 52 15.64 -3.44 -11.91
CA TYR A 52 15.25 -3.84 -13.27
C TYR A 52 15.81 -2.88 -14.32
N GLU A 53 17.12 -2.99 -14.55
CA GLU A 53 17.75 -2.58 -15.81
C GLU A 53 17.13 -3.40 -16.97
N SER A 54 15.99 -2.96 -17.49
CA SER A 54 15.47 -3.40 -18.78
C SER A 54 15.62 -2.25 -19.77
N PRO A 55 16.53 -2.37 -20.77
CA PRO A 55 16.75 -1.31 -21.73
C PRO A 55 15.73 -1.49 -22.86
N ALA A 56 14.59 -0.81 -22.79
CA ALA A 56 13.88 -0.21 -23.92
C ALA A 56 12.42 0.14 -23.60
N SER A 57 12.04 1.31 -24.12
CA SER A 57 10.70 1.75 -24.50
C SER A 57 9.80 2.41 -23.45
N ASP A 58 9.38 3.61 -23.84
CA ASP A 58 8.36 4.50 -23.27
C ASP A 58 7.01 3.80 -22.99
N SER A 59 6.96 2.99 -21.95
CA SER A 59 5.70 2.64 -21.28
C SER A 59 5.86 2.94 -19.80
N TRP A 60 5.05 3.85 -19.28
CA TRP A 60 4.87 4.04 -17.86
C TRP A 60 4.36 2.69 -17.28
N ASN A 61 5.29 1.84 -16.84
CA ASN A 61 5.01 0.52 -16.27
C ASN A 61 5.06 0.53 -14.72
N GLY A 62 5.18 1.72 -14.12
CA GLY A 62 5.12 1.90 -12.67
C GLY A 62 3.67 2.03 -12.25
N SER A 63 2.95 0.91 -12.18
CA SER A 63 1.63 0.90 -11.55
C SER A 63 1.75 1.36 -10.10
N ASP A 64 0.79 2.16 -9.64
CA ASP A 64 0.80 2.62 -8.26
C ASP A 64 0.84 1.43 -7.29
N HIS A 65 1.56 1.63 -6.19
CA HIS A 65 1.59 0.67 -5.10
C HIS A 65 0.40 0.90 -4.18
N GLU A 66 -0.03 -0.16 -3.51
CA GLU A 66 -1.12 -0.14 -2.55
C GLU A 66 -0.64 -0.72 -1.22
N LEU A 67 -0.94 -0.03 -0.12
CA LEU A 67 -0.97 -0.61 1.22
C LEU A 67 -2.42 -0.86 1.59
N PHE A 68 -2.80 -2.13 1.71
CA PHE A 68 -4.09 -2.56 2.23
C PHE A 68 -3.94 -3.02 3.67
N ILE A 69 -4.84 -2.58 4.56
CA ILE A 69 -4.77 -2.80 6.01
C ILE A 69 -6.13 -3.27 6.50
N ARG A 70 -6.17 -4.42 7.17
CA ARG A 70 -7.37 -4.95 7.84
C ARG A 70 -6.99 -5.69 9.11
N GLY A 71 -7.63 -5.34 10.23
CA GLY A 71 -7.31 -5.92 11.53
C GLY A 71 -5.83 -5.77 11.86
N ASN A 72 -5.11 -6.88 11.97
CA ASN A 72 -3.67 -6.95 12.25
C ASN A 72 -2.80 -7.25 11.01
N ARG A 73 -3.38 -7.18 9.81
CA ARG A 73 -2.71 -7.55 8.54
C ARG A 73 -2.46 -6.33 7.67
N ILE A 74 -1.32 -6.35 6.99
CA ILE A 74 -0.97 -5.42 5.91
C ILE A 74 -0.62 -6.25 4.66
N ILE A 75 -1.19 -5.89 3.53
CA ILE A 75 -0.80 -6.38 2.21
C ILE A 75 -0.24 -5.20 1.44
N TRP A 76 1.04 -5.30 1.06
CA TRP A 76 1.66 -4.36 0.14
C TRP A 76 1.68 -4.98 -1.26
N SER A 77 1.08 -4.30 -2.23
CA SER A 77 1.00 -4.75 -3.62
C SER A 77 1.37 -3.67 -4.62
N SER A 78 1.72 -4.10 -5.84
CA SER A 78 1.88 -3.26 -7.03
C SER A 78 0.95 -3.79 -8.11
N SER A 79 -0.05 -2.99 -8.51
CA SER A 79 -1.18 -3.41 -9.35
C SER A 79 -1.80 -4.73 -8.87
N THR A 80 -1.52 -5.85 -9.56
CA THR A 80 -2.07 -7.18 -9.31
C THR A 80 -1.09 -8.15 -8.65
N ARG A 81 0.08 -7.66 -8.20
CA ARG A 81 1.12 -8.47 -7.56
C ARG A 81 1.26 -8.08 -6.10
N VAL A 82 1.16 -9.05 -5.20
CA VAL A 82 1.55 -8.84 -3.80
C VAL A 82 3.07 -8.82 -3.70
N ILE A 83 3.62 -7.72 -3.18
CA ILE A 83 5.04 -7.55 -2.89
C ILE A 83 5.36 -8.19 -1.55
N LYS A 84 4.62 -7.81 -0.49
CA LYS A 84 4.88 -8.31 0.86
C LYS A 84 3.63 -8.34 1.73
N ARG A 85 3.64 -9.23 2.73
CA ARG A 85 2.60 -9.39 3.75
C ARG A 85 3.20 -9.18 5.12
N PHE A 86 2.45 -8.50 5.99
CA PHE A 86 2.79 -8.33 7.39
C PHE A 86 1.59 -8.76 8.23
N THR A 87 1.86 -9.56 9.26
CA THR A 87 0.87 -9.95 10.26
C THR A 87 1.44 -9.61 11.63
N LEU A 88 0.72 -8.77 12.37
CA LEU A 88 1.12 -8.32 13.71
C LEU A 88 0.28 -9.01 14.78
N GLU A 89 0.69 -8.92 16.05
CA GLU A 89 -0.01 -9.58 17.15
C GLU A 89 -1.32 -8.88 17.55
N SER A 90 -1.46 -7.59 17.23
CA SER A 90 -2.60 -6.76 17.59
C SER A 90 -3.07 -5.88 16.44
N PRO A 91 -4.36 -5.44 16.45
CA PRO A 91 -4.91 -4.62 15.38
C PRO A 91 -4.12 -3.34 15.13
N ILE A 92 -4.01 -3.01 13.85
CA ILE A 92 -3.31 -1.83 13.35
C ILE A 92 -4.26 -0.63 13.41
N ILE A 93 -3.80 0.45 14.03
CA ILE A 93 -4.52 1.73 14.05
C ILE A 93 -4.22 2.49 12.75
N MET A 94 -2.95 2.51 12.34
CA MET A 94 -2.48 3.23 11.15
C MET A 94 -1.21 2.57 10.63
N ALA A 95 -1.01 2.59 9.31
CA ALA A 95 0.30 2.32 8.72
C ALA A 95 0.59 3.29 7.59
N CYS A 96 1.86 3.73 7.48
CA CYS A 96 2.30 4.61 6.41
C CYS A 96 3.79 4.46 6.11
N TRP A 97 4.18 4.76 4.88
CA TRP A 97 5.57 4.97 4.52
C TRP A 97 6.02 6.36 5.00
N SER A 98 7.16 6.41 5.69
CA SER A 98 7.73 7.65 6.21
C SER A 98 9.25 7.63 6.14
N CYS A 99 9.84 8.80 5.88
CA CYS A 99 11.27 9.02 6.06
C CYS A 99 11.47 9.57 7.48
N LEU A 100 11.89 8.73 8.43
CA LEU A 100 12.12 9.19 9.80
C LEU A 100 13.44 9.99 9.89
N GLY A 101 13.32 11.32 9.99
CA GLY A 101 14.43 12.20 10.31
C GLY A 101 15.57 12.17 9.28
N ALA A 102 16.80 11.89 9.74
CA ALA A 102 17.99 11.85 8.88
C ALA A 102 18.13 10.56 8.05
N LEU A 103 17.18 9.63 8.16
CA LEU A 103 17.18 8.42 7.35
C LEU A 103 16.76 8.76 5.92
N THR A 104 17.64 8.45 4.97
CA THR A 104 17.38 8.66 3.53
C THR A 104 16.44 7.61 2.93
N GLU A 105 16.19 6.53 3.65
CA GLU A 105 15.39 5.41 3.19
C GLU A 105 13.97 5.45 3.77
N PRO A 106 12.95 5.21 2.94
CA PRO A 106 11.57 5.06 3.38
C PRO A 106 11.44 3.86 4.34
N ARG A 107 10.63 4.02 5.39
CA ARG A 107 10.31 2.95 6.34
C ARG A 107 8.81 2.82 6.50
N LEU A 108 8.31 1.60 6.61
CA LEU A 108 6.90 1.34 6.89
C LEU A 108 6.70 1.46 8.40
N CYS A 109 6.02 2.51 8.82
CA CYS A 109 5.63 2.75 10.20
C CYS A 109 4.25 2.15 10.44
N VAL A 110 4.14 1.27 11.43
CA VAL A 110 2.88 0.59 11.79
C VAL A 110 2.55 0.92 13.25
N LEU A 111 1.52 1.74 13.44
CA LEU A 111 1.02 2.16 14.74
C LEU A 111 -0.04 1.18 15.26
N ARG A 112 0.18 0.69 16.47
CA ARG A 112 -0.74 -0.10 17.30
C ARG A 112 -1.02 0.66 18.60
N VAL A 113 -1.92 0.14 19.45
CA VAL A 113 -2.38 0.82 20.68
C VAL A 113 -1.23 1.27 21.59
N ASP A 114 -0.21 0.41 21.75
CA ASP A 114 0.90 0.60 22.70
C ASP A 114 2.27 0.67 22.03
N THR A 115 2.34 0.45 20.71
CA THR A 115 3.61 0.18 20.01
C THR A 115 3.63 0.81 18.62
N LEU A 116 4.76 1.43 18.26
CA LEU A 116 5.09 1.79 16.89
C LEU A 116 6.17 0.83 16.38
N THR A 117 5.80 -0.02 15.42
CA THR A 117 6.77 -0.91 14.74
C THR A 117 7.23 -0.24 13.45
N VAL A 118 8.54 -0.25 13.19
CA VAL A 118 9.12 0.37 11.99
C VAL A 118 9.84 -0.72 11.20
N TYR A 119 9.44 -0.90 9.95
CA TYR A 119 10.03 -1.86 9.03
C TYR A 119 10.84 -1.14 7.94
N SER A 120 11.95 -1.75 7.52
CA SER A 120 12.61 -1.50 6.24
C SER A 120 11.67 -1.79 5.06
N VAL A 121 12.07 -1.36 3.85
CA VAL A 121 11.35 -1.76 2.61
C VAL A 121 11.38 -3.27 2.43
N ASP A 122 12.51 -3.90 2.74
CA ASP A 122 12.67 -5.35 2.73
C ASP A 122 11.89 -6.04 3.85
N GLY A 123 11.33 -5.26 4.78
CA GLY A 123 10.47 -5.62 5.89
C GLY A 123 11.15 -6.39 7.03
N GLU A 124 12.44 -6.15 7.21
CA GLU A 124 13.16 -6.27 8.50
C GLU A 124 12.79 -5.14 9.46
#